data_AF-A0A194XDH3-F1
#
_entry.id   AF-A0A194XDH3-F1
#
_cell.length_a   1.000
_cell.length_b   1.000
_cell.length_c   1.000
_cell.angle_alpha   90.00
_cell.angle_beta   90.00
_cell.angle_gamma   90.00
#
_symmetry.space_group_name_H-M   'P 1'
#
loop_
_entity.id
_entity.type
_entity.pdbx_description
1 polymer ?
#
loop_
_entity_poly.entity_id
_entity_poly.type
_entity_poly.pdbx_seq_one_letter_code
_entity_poly.pdbx_strand_id
1 'polypeptide(L)'
;MLLDVRNHYESRIGYFVDPKTGEAALRPPIRRFSQWPQYVKKYMTGAEAQDEKGGRQIMTYCTGGIRCEKGARWMEENMEKREGDSVCTLKGGIAAYMAWMDDEIRLGKKRPEDSLFKGKNYVFDARGSTGLEGDGLTHPVSSCHVCGRPEDRLSKCQSKGCHLILVVCEACESTHPRCCQNCHKLDVSASIPSAGKASRPICECERQREALLWGSDRLKGKKQKQSKRESAGGIEIQVKVIGDP
;
A
#
# COMPACT_ATOMS: atom_id res chain seq x y z
N MET A 1 17.36 -4.25 2.31
CA MET A 1 16.28 -3.67 1.49
C MET A 1 15.12 -3.20 2.37
N LEU A 2 14.60 -1.99 2.14
CA LEU A 2 13.38 -1.49 2.76
C LEU A 2 12.16 -1.82 1.89
N LEU A 3 11.06 -2.29 2.51
CA LEU A 3 9.87 -2.77 1.80
C LEU A 3 8.58 -2.24 2.43
N ASP A 4 7.82 -1.45 1.67
CA ASP A 4 6.52 -0.92 2.06
C ASP A 4 5.43 -2.00 1.89
N VAL A 5 4.71 -2.33 2.97
CA VAL A 5 3.62 -3.32 2.95
C VAL A 5 2.25 -2.64 2.81
N ARG A 6 2.22 -1.32 2.65
CA ARG A 6 0.98 -0.56 2.52
C ARG A 6 0.41 -0.67 1.11
N ASN A 7 -0.82 -0.19 0.92
CA ASN A 7 -1.38 -0.02 -0.40
C ASN A 7 -0.62 1.10 -1.13
N HIS A 8 -0.57 1.02 -2.46
CA HIS A 8 0.17 1.95 -3.30
C HIS A 8 -0.22 3.41 -3.07
N TYR A 9 -1.50 3.71 -2.81
CA TYR A 9 -1.94 5.10 -2.56
C TYR A 9 -1.39 5.68 -1.26
N GLU A 10 -1.12 4.85 -0.26
CA GLU A 10 -0.49 5.26 1.01
C GLU A 10 0.99 5.56 0.78
N SER A 11 1.64 4.73 -0.04
CA SER A 11 3.06 4.86 -0.39
C SER A 11 3.34 6.00 -1.38
N ARG A 12 2.30 6.59 -1.98
CA ARG A 12 2.41 7.76 -2.87
C ARG A 12 2.67 9.04 -2.10
N ILE A 13 2.12 9.18 -0.89
CA ILE A 13 2.19 10.43 -0.12
C ILE A 13 3.28 10.43 0.94
N GLY A 14 3.92 9.30 1.18
CA GLY A 14 5.10 9.20 2.02
C GLY A 14 5.73 7.81 1.98
N TYR A 15 7.02 7.72 2.22
CA TYR A 15 7.80 6.48 2.17
C TYR A 15 9.16 6.65 2.87
N PHE A 16 9.79 5.54 3.26
CA PHE A 16 11.16 5.58 3.76
C PHE A 16 12.18 5.63 2.63
N VAL A 17 13.32 6.27 2.88
CA VAL A 17 14.52 6.22 2.03
C VAL A 17 15.65 5.47 2.74
N ASP A 18 16.48 4.78 1.97
CA ASP A 18 17.67 4.12 2.49
C ASP A 18 18.71 5.19 2.91
N PRO A 19 19.26 5.14 4.14
CA PRO A 19 20.19 6.15 4.64
C PRO A 19 21.55 6.16 3.93
N LYS A 20 21.94 5.05 3.28
CA LYS A 20 23.23 4.93 2.59
C LYS A 20 23.10 5.29 1.12
N THR A 21 22.06 4.78 0.44
CA THR A 21 21.90 4.99 -1.01
C THR A 21 21.00 6.18 -1.34
N GLY A 22 20.16 6.64 -0.41
CA GLY A 22 19.13 7.66 -0.64
C GLY A 22 17.94 7.15 -1.46
N GLU A 23 17.91 5.88 -1.84
CA GLU A 23 16.86 5.30 -2.67
C GLU A 23 15.56 5.13 -1.88
N ALA A 24 14.43 5.33 -2.55
CA ALA A 24 13.13 5.05 -1.96
C ALA A 24 12.97 3.54 -1.68
N ALA A 25 12.32 3.23 -0.57
CA ALA A 25 11.91 1.85 -0.27
C ALA A 25 11.15 1.22 -1.45
N LEU A 26 11.26 -0.09 -1.59
CA LEU A 26 10.47 -0.82 -2.56
C LEU A 26 8.98 -0.67 -2.22
N ARG A 27 8.20 -0.15 -3.16
CA ARG A 27 6.77 0.15 -3.01
C ARG A 27 5.95 -0.68 -3.98
N PRO A 28 5.47 -1.86 -3.56
CA PRO A 28 4.62 -2.70 -4.39
C PRO A 28 3.35 -1.95 -4.82
N PRO A 29 2.97 -1.97 -6.10
CA PRO A 29 1.77 -1.28 -6.59
C PRO A 29 0.46 -2.01 -6.24
N ILE A 30 0.42 -2.66 -5.07
CA ILE A 30 -0.76 -3.38 -4.55
C ILE A 30 -1.85 -2.37 -4.14
N ARG A 31 -3.11 -2.72 -4.41
CA ARG A 31 -4.26 -1.90 -4.01
C ARG A 31 -4.86 -2.36 -2.69
N ARG A 32 -4.68 -3.64 -2.36
CA ARG A 32 -5.17 -4.29 -1.16
C ARG A 32 -4.12 -5.24 -0.63
N PHE A 33 -4.01 -5.34 0.69
CA PHE A 33 -3.10 -6.28 1.34
C PHE A 33 -3.35 -7.75 0.95
N SER A 34 -4.58 -8.13 0.56
CA SER A 34 -4.84 -9.49 0.04
C SER A 34 -4.09 -9.84 -1.25
N GLN A 35 -3.50 -8.85 -1.94
CA GLN A 35 -2.62 -9.06 -3.09
C GLN A 35 -1.17 -9.35 -2.69
N TRP A 36 -0.81 -9.16 -1.41
CA TRP A 36 0.54 -9.33 -0.90
C TRP A 36 1.13 -10.73 -1.16
N PRO A 37 0.44 -11.85 -0.83
CA PRO A 37 0.95 -13.20 -1.10
C PRO A 37 1.35 -13.40 -2.57
N GLN A 38 0.49 -12.93 -3.48
CA GLN A 38 0.71 -13.06 -4.92
C GLN A 38 1.88 -12.19 -5.39
N TYR A 39 2.04 -10.99 -4.83
CA TYR A 39 3.15 -10.10 -5.14
C TYR A 39 4.49 -10.71 -4.73
N VAL A 40 4.61 -11.18 -3.48
CA VAL A 40 5.85 -11.79 -2.97
C VAL A 40 6.23 -13.02 -3.80
N LYS A 41 5.28 -13.91 -4.10
CA LYS A 41 5.52 -15.09 -4.94
C LYS A 41 5.97 -14.75 -6.37
N LYS A 42 5.59 -13.58 -6.90
CA LYS A 42 5.96 -13.18 -8.27
C LYS A 42 7.31 -12.48 -8.32
N TYR A 43 7.58 -11.58 -7.36
CA TYR A 43 8.70 -10.63 -7.47
C TYR A 43 9.81 -10.83 -6.44
N MET A 44 9.55 -11.56 -5.34
CA MET A 44 10.49 -11.66 -4.22
C MET A 44 11.07 -13.07 -4.05
N THR A 45 10.52 -14.09 -4.70
CA THR A 45 11.01 -15.48 -4.65
C THR A 45 12.03 -15.82 -5.74
N GLY A 46 12.42 -14.87 -6.60
CA GLY A 46 13.39 -15.08 -7.69
C GLY A 46 14.86 -14.95 -7.26
N ALA A 47 15.76 -15.57 -8.04
CA ALA A 47 17.20 -15.62 -7.82
C ALA A 47 17.96 -14.29 -8.03
N GLU A 48 17.26 -13.21 -8.39
CA GLU A 48 17.86 -11.93 -8.82
C GLU A 48 18.18 -10.96 -7.68
N ALA A 49 17.80 -11.29 -6.44
CA ALA A 49 18.27 -10.57 -5.25
C ALA A 49 19.49 -11.30 -4.68
N GLN A 50 20.60 -11.29 -5.43
CA GLN A 50 21.90 -11.78 -4.97
C GLN A 50 22.72 -10.57 -4.51
N ASP A 51 22.96 -10.51 -3.20
CA ASP A 51 24.15 -9.83 -2.69
C ASP A 51 25.26 -10.89 -2.77
N GLU A 52 26.39 -10.57 -3.40
CA GLU A 52 27.41 -11.57 -3.81
C GLU A 52 28.06 -12.32 -2.63
N LYS A 53 27.74 -11.96 -1.37
CA LYS A 53 28.30 -12.57 -0.16
C LYS A 53 27.35 -12.71 1.05
N GLY A 54 26.04 -12.49 0.91
CA GLY A 54 25.16 -12.46 2.10
C GLY A 54 23.68 -12.68 1.80
N GLY A 55 22.98 -13.34 2.71
CA GLY A 55 21.53 -13.51 2.63
C GLY A 55 20.77 -12.18 2.57
N ARG A 56 19.53 -12.24 2.11
CA ARG A 56 18.62 -11.09 1.98
C ARG A 56 18.18 -10.61 3.35
N GLN A 57 18.51 -9.36 3.68
CA GLN A 57 17.87 -8.67 4.79
C GLN A 57 16.74 -7.76 4.28
N ILE A 58 15.50 -8.12 4.61
CA ILE A 58 14.30 -7.38 4.23
C ILE A 58 13.70 -6.73 5.46
N MET A 59 13.68 -5.40 5.51
CA MET A 59 13.02 -4.62 6.56
C MET A 59 11.69 -4.09 6.05
N THR A 60 10.60 -4.52 6.66
CA THR A 60 9.25 -4.17 6.25
C THR A 60 8.63 -3.13 7.18
N TYR A 61 7.79 -2.26 6.63
CA TYR A 61 7.04 -1.28 7.42
C TYR A 61 5.63 -1.04 6.87
N CYS A 62 4.75 -0.54 7.74
CA CYS A 62 3.41 -0.07 7.41
C CYS A 62 2.99 0.99 8.43
N THR A 63 1.78 1.52 8.35
CA THR A 63 1.32 2.61 9.23
C THR A 63 1.49 2.31 10.72
N GLY A 64 1.04 1.12 11.18
CA GLY A 64 1.00 0.77 12.61
C GLY A 64 1.43 -0.66 12.94
N GLY A 65 2.19 -1.33 12.07
CA GLY A 65 2.77 -2.66 12.33
C GLY A 65 1.93 -3.88 11.91
N ILE A 66 0.60 -3.86 12.03
CA ILE A 66 -0.24 -5.07 11.85
C ILE A 66 -0.09 -5.78 10.49
N ARG A 67 0.08 -5.02 9.38
CA ARG A 67 0.31 -5.60 8.05
C ARG A 67 1.72 -6.17 7.92
N CYS A 68 2.69 -5.62 8.62
CA CYS A 68 4.06 -6.11 8.64
C CYS A 68 4.16 -7.44 9.37
N GLU A 69 3.52 -7.59 10.54
CA GLU A 69 3.50 -8.86 11.27
C GLU A 69 2.96 -9.99 10.40
N LYS A 70 1.80 -9.77 9.77
CA LYS A 70 1.18 -10.75 8.88
C LYS A 70 1.99 -10.97 7.60
N GLY A 71 2.48 -9.88 7.00
CA GLY A 71 3.19 -9.91 5.72
C GLY A 71 4.57 -10.55 5.83
N ALA A 72 5.32 -10.24 6.88
CA ALA A 72 6.62 -10.82 7.19
C ALA A 72 6.51 -12.29 7.57
N ARG A 73 5.54 -12.66 8.42
CA ARG A 73 5.27 -14.07 8.72
C ARG A 73 4.95 -14.87 7.45
N TRP A 74 4.10 -14.32 6.57
CA TRP A 74 3.79 -14.98 5.30
C TRP A 74 5.05 -15.17 4.45
N MET A 75 5.92 -14.15 4.37
CA MET A 75 7.20 -14.24 3.67
C MET A 75 8.10 -15.34 4.26
N GLU A 76 8.23 -15.39 5.58
CA GLU A 76 9.04 -16.40 6.26
C GLU A 76 8.52 -17.83 6.06
N GLU A 77 7.20 -18.00 5.94
CA GLU A 77 6.56 -19.31 5.72
C GLU A 77 6.60 -19.75 4.25
N ASN A 78 6.64 -18.82 3.29
CA ASN A 78 6.40 -19.12 1.87
C ASN A 78 7.55 -18.75 0.92
N MET A 79 8.56 -18.01 1.39
CA MET A 79 9.78 -17.76 0.62
C MET A 79 10.81 -18.84 0.91
N GLU A 80 11.55 -19.23 -0.13
CA GLU A 80 12.73 -20.06 0.02
C GLU A 80 13.76 -19.32 0.89
N LYS A 81 14.05 -19.87 2.07
CA LYS A 81 15.04 -19.32 3.00
C LYS A 81 16.43 -19.79 2.59
N ARG A 82 17.30 -18.84 2.28
CA ARG A 82 18.74 -19.10 2.13
C ARG A 82 19.45 -18.82 3.46
N GLU A 83 20.63 -19.39 3.62
CA GLU A 83 21.46 -19.10 4.79
C GLU A 83 21.74 -17.59 4.90
N GLY A 84 21.46 -17.01 6.07
CA GLY A 84 21.58 -15.57 6.32
C GLY A 84 20.40 -14.70 5.88
N ASP A 85 19.36 -15.26 5.25
CA ASP A 85 18.13 -14.49 4.97
C ASP A 85 17.41 -14.10 6.27
N SER A 86 16.96 -12.85 6.37
CA SER A 86 16.17 -12.36 7.50
C SER A 86 15.09 -11.39 7.04
N VAL A 87 13.91 -11.52 7.64
CA VAL A 87 12.80 -10.58 7.47
C VAL A 87 12.57 -9.91 8.81
N CYS A 88 12.65 -8.59 8.84
CA CYS A 88 12.43 -7.77 10.03
C CYS A 88 11.28 -6.80 9.79
N THR A 89 10.66 -6.34 10.87
CA THR A 89 9.52 -5.42 10.82
C THR A 89 9.80 -4.22 11.70
N LEU A 90 9.41 -3.03 11.23
CA LEU A 90 9.42 -1.83 12.05
C LEU A 90 8.31 -1.95 13.12
N LYS A 91 8.72 -2.20 14.37
CA LYS A 91 7.80 -2.32 15.50
C LYS A 91 7.00 -1.02 15.67
N GLY A 92 5.67 -1.14 15.72
CA GLY A 92 4.76 0.02 15.79
C GLY A 92 4.62 0.82 14.49
N GLY A 93 5.35 0.45 13.43
CA GLY A 93 5.24 1.05 12.11
C GLY A 93 5.68 2.52 12.03
N ILE A 94 5.21 3.20 10.98
CA ILE A 94 5.51 4.61 10.72
C ILE A 94 5.03 5.51 11.86
N ALA A 95 3.89 5.19 12.49
CA ALA A 95 3.37 5.99 13.60
C ALA A 95 4.33 6.02 14.80
N ALA A 96 4.90 4.87 15.18
CA ALA A 96 5.90 4.82 16.24
C ALA A 96 7.21 5.52 15.84
N TYR A 97 7.62 5.39 14.58
CA TYR A 97 8.78 6.11 14.06
C TYR A 97 8.61 7.63 14.11
N MET A 98 7.45 8.15 13.72
CA MET A 98 7.15 9.60 13.78
C MET A 98 7.20 10.11 15.21
N ALA A 99 6.54 9.42 16.15
CA ALA A 99 6.58 9.80 17.56
C ALA A 99 8.01 9.82 18.13
N TRP A 100 8.81 8.79 17.82
CA TRP A 100 10.23 8.77 18.19
C TRP A 100 11.02 9.92 17.56
N MET A 101 10.77 10.23 16.29
CA MET A 101 11.45 11.33 15.60
C MET A 101 11.08 12.69 16.20
N ASP A 102 9.81 12.92 16.52
CA ASP A 102 9.34 14.13 17.18
C ASP A 102 9.98 14.30 18.57
N ASP A 103 10.11 13.21 19.34
CA ASP A 103 10.82 13.22 20.63
C ASP A 103 12.31 13.58 20.47
N GLU A 104 13.00 12.99 19.48
CA GLU A 104 14.41 13.29 19.22
C GLU A 104 14.63 14.72 18.70
N ILE A 105 13.67 15.27 17.95
CA ILE A 105 13.64 16.68 17.54
C ILE A 105 13.43 17.59 18.75
N ARG A 106 12.47 17.27 19.63
CA ARG A 106 12.19 18.03 20.85
C ARG A 106 13.38 18.06 21.81
N LEU A 107 14.15 16.97 21.85
CA LEU A 107 15.40 16.87 22.62
C LEU A 107 16.61 17.53 21.93
N GLY A 108 16.45 18.07 20.72
CA GLY A 108 17.52 18.73 19.96
C GLY A 108 18.58 17.78 19.40
N LYS A 109 18.34 16.47 19.38
CA LYS A 109 19.29 15.45 18.87
C LYS A 109 19.18 15.22 17.37
N LYS A 110 18.02 15.54 16.80
CA LYS A 110 17.70 15.40 15.38
C LYS A 110 17.01 16.66 14.87
N ARG A 111 17.09 16.88 13.57
CA ARG A 111 16.30 17.87 12.85
C ARG A 111 15.29 17.17 11.94
N PRO A 112 14.19 17.82 11.54
CA PRO A 112 13.20 17.24 10.65
C PRO A 112 13.79 16.64 9.37
N GLU A 113 14.83 17.25 8.81
CA GLU A 113 15.48 16.79 7.59
C GLU A 113 16.21 15.45 7.76
N ASP A 114 16.61 15.13 8.99
CA ASP A 114 17.28 13.87 9.34
C ASP A 114 16.31 12.67 9.33
N SER A 115 14.99 12.92 9.23
CA SER A 115 13.99 11.85 9.10
C SER A 115 14.22 11.05 7.82
N LEU A 116 14.27 9.73 7.96
CA LEU A 116 14.32 8.79 6.83
C LEU A 116 12.93 8.59 6.21
N PHE A 117 11.85 8.91 6.95
CA PHE A 117 10.52 8.93 6.37
C PHE A 117 10.29 10.27 5.68
N LYS A 118 10.03 10.24 4.37
CA LYS A 118 9.74 11.43 3.56
C LYS A 118 8.24 11.51 3.28
N GLY A 119 7.68 12.72 3.30
CA GLY A 119 6.25 12.95 3.10
C GLY A 119 5.41 12.63 4.33
N LYS A 120 4.11 12.38 4.12
CA LYS A 120 3.14 12.11 5.18
C LYS A 120 2.72 10.64 5.24
N ASN A 121 2.40 10.18 6.44
CA ASN A 121 1.88 8.86 6.70
C ASN A 121 0.35 8.88 6.55
N TYR A 122 -0.18 8.07 5.64
CA TYR A 122 -1.62 7.89 5.53
C TYR A 122 -2.19 7.21 6.81
N VAL A 123 -3.27 7.77 7.34
CA VAL A 123 -4.01 7.23 8.49
C VAL A 123 -5.48 7.00 8.13
N PHE A 124 -6.09 5.99 8.75
CA PHE A 124 -7.44 5.52 8.41
C PHE A 124 -8.53 6.23 9.23
N ASP A 125 -8.37 7.54 9.44
CA ASP A 125 -9.33 8.38 10.17
C ASP A 125 -9.50 9.75 9.49
N ALA A 126 -10.26 10.65 10.13
CA ALA A 126 -10.61 11.95 9.57
C ALA A 126 -9.41 12.86 9.26
N ARG A 127 -8.25 12.61 9.86
CA ARG A 127 -7.02 13.37 9.57
C ARG A 127 -6.51 13.10 8.16
N GLY A 128 -6.76 11.89 7.62
CA GLY A 128 -6.33 11.44 6.31
C GLY A 128 -4.83 11.14 6.21
N SER A 129 -3.97 12.03 6.73
CA SER A 129 -2.53 11.79 6.86
C SER A 129 -1.92 12.53 8.05
N THR A 130 -0.75 12.08 8.51
CA THR A 130 0.03 12.71 9.59
C THR A 130 1.47 12.90 9.15
N GLY A 131 2.12 13.97 9.62
CA GLY A 131 3.55 14.23 9.45
C GLY A 131 4.22 14.41 10.81
N LEU A 132 5.47 14.88 10.80
CA LEU A 132 6.17 15.36 12.00
C LEU A 132 5.42 16.54 12.63
N GLU A 133 5.52 16.68 13.95
CA GLU A 133 4.89 17.77 14.71
C GLU A 133 5.54 19.11 14.40
N GLY A 134 4.75 20.08 13.95
CA GLY A 134 5.21 21.43 13.64
C GLY A 134 4.87 21.84 12.21
N ASP A 135 4.46 23.09 12.05
CA ASP A 135 4.08 23.59 10.73
C ASP A 135 5.30 23.61 9.77
N GLY A 136 5.07 23.23 8.52
CA GLY A 136 6.10 23.19 7.48
C GLY A 136 7.18 22.12 7.61
N LEU A 137 7.25 21.35 8.71
CA LEU A 137 8.34 20.36 8.92
C LEU A 137 8.23 19.12 8.01
N THR A 138 7.03 18.88 7.46
CA THR A 138 6.81 17.78 6.54
C THR A 138 6.42 18.30 5.17
N HIS A 139 7.33 18.15 4.20
CA HIS A 139 7.07 18.53 2.82
C HIS A 139 6.39 17.40 2.04
N PRO A 140 5.37 17.69 1.21
CA PRO A 140 4.77 16.70 0.34
C PRO A 140 5.79 16.09 -0.62
N VAL A 141 5.77 14.76 -0.76
CA VAL A 141 6.56 14.02 -1.77
C VAL A 141 5.73 13.65 -3.00
N SER A 142 4.50 14.13 -3.03
CA SER A 142 3.57 13.93 -4.13
C SER A 142 3.05 15.26 -4.67
N SER A 143 2.43 15.16 -5.83
CA SER A 143 1.81 16.29 -6.53
C SER A 143 0.34 16.03 -6.76
N CYS A 144 -0.44 17.12 -6.75
CA CYS A 144 -1.83 17.10 -7.14
C CYS A 144 -1.96 16.56 -8.57
N HIS A 145 -2.84 15.58 -8.74
CA HIS A 145 -3.10 14.91 -10.01
C HIS A 145 -3.67 15.85 -11.09
N VAL A 146 -4.33 16.94 -10.69
CA VAL A 146 -4.98 17.88 -11.61
C VAL A 146 -4.05 19.04 -11.98
N CYS A 147 -3.49 19.74 -10.99
CA CYS A 147 -2.70 20.97 -11.23
C CYS A 147 -1.19 20.81 -11.03
N GLY A 148 -0.71 19.66 -10.57
CA GLY A 148 0.73 19.38 -10.39
C GLY A 148 1.39 19.99 -9.15
N ARG A 149 0.71 20.86 -8.39
CA ARG A 149 1.29 21.48 -7.19
C ARG A 149 1.66 20.43 -6.12
N PRO A 150 2.69 20.64 -5.28
CA PRO A 150 2.98 19.76 -4.14
C PRO A 150 1.74 19.56 -3.25
N GLU A 151 1.40 18.32 -2.96
CA GLU A 151 0.17 17.97 -2.27
C GLU A 151 0.26 16.54 -1.71
N ASP A 152 -0.40 16.28 -0.58
CA ASP A 152 -0.48 14.96 0.05
C ASP A 152 -1.93 14.56 0.41
N ARG A 153 -2.89 15.49 0.26
CA ARG A 153 -4.31 15.19 0.41
C ARG A 153 -4.73 14.13 -0.61
N LEU A 154 -5.35 13.07 -0.08
CA LEU A 154 -5.95 12.02 -0.88
C LEU A 154 -7.45 12.27 -1.06
N SER A 155 -7.91 12.16 -2.30
CA SER A 155 -9.32 12.13 -2.67
C SER A 155 -9.58 10.96 -3.61
N LYS A 156 -10.79 10.84 -4.15
CA LYS A 156 -11.19 9.75 -5.04
C LYS A 156 -11.44 10.27 -6.45
N CYS A 157 -11.20 9.43 -7.45
CA CYS A 157 -11.77 9.64 -8.76
C CYS A 157 -13.30 9.70 -8.64
N GLN A 158 -13.89 10.76 -9.18
CA GLN A 158 -15.32 11.05 -9.06
C GLN A 158 -16.16 10.36 -10.16
N SER A 159 -15.53 9.58 -11.05
CA SER A 159 -16.25 8.82 -12.08
C SER A 159 -17.00 7.63 -11.48
N LYS A 160 -18.24 7.43 -11.94
CA LYS A 160 -19.09 6.32 -11.47
C LYS A 160 -18.44 4.99 -11.83
N GLY A 161 -18.11 4.20 -10.80
CA GLY A 161 -17.47 2.89 -10.95
C GLY A 161 -15.94 2.91 -10.91
N CYS A 162 -15.30 4.09 -10.96
CA CYS A 162 -13.90 4.22 -10.61
C CYS A 162 -13.75 4.51 -9.12
N HIS A 163 -12.84 3.79 -8.47
CA HIS A 163 -12.56 3.93 -7.04
C HIS A 163 -11.05 4.07 -6.80
N LEU A 164 -10.36 4.67 -7.76
CA LEU A 164 -8.96 5.04 -7.61
C LEU A 164 -8.85 6.20 -6.63
N ILE A 165 -7.83 6.10 -5.78
CA ILE A 165 -7.45 7.17 -4.85
C ILE A 165 -6.39 8.03 -5.55
N LEU A 166 -6.61 9.33 -5.53
CA LEU A 166 -5.81 10.34 -6.20
C LEU A 166 -5.23 11.30 -5.16
N VAL A 167 -4.06 11.84 -5.42
CA VAL A 167 -3.55 13.01 -4.67
C VAL A 167 -4.22 14.22 -5.30
N VAL A 168 -5.08 14.92 -4.58
CA VAL A 168 -5.85 16.06 -5.11
C VAL A 168 -5.89 17.16 -4.07
N CYS A 169 -5.55 18.36 -4.52
CA CYS A 169 -5.59 19.52 -3.68
C CYS A 169 -7.00 20.04 -3.48
N GLU A 170 -7.24 20.76 -2.38
CA GLU A 170 -8.57 21.27 -2.02
C GLU A 170 -9.22 22.09 -3.16
N ALA A 171 -8.46 22.96 -3.82
CA ALA A 171 -8.95 23.76 -4.95
C ALA A 171 -9.39 22.90 -6.15
N CYS A 172 -8.74 21.76 -6.40
CA CYS A 172 -9.08 20.84 -7.49
C CYS A 172 -10.09 19.77 -7.10
N GLU A 173 -10.44 19.65 -5.82
CA GLU A 173 -11.45 18.67 -5.37
C GLU A 173 -12.84 19.05 -5.87
N SER A 174 -13.16 20.35 -5.89
CA SER A 174 -14.43 20.90 -6.41
C SER A 174 -14.60 20.74 -7.92
N THR A 175 -13.52 20.53 -8.67
CA THR A 175 -13.57 20.32 -10.13
C THR A 175 -13.97 18.89 -10.51
N HIS A 176 -14.37 18.08 -9.53
CA HIS A 176 -14.76 16.68 -9.69
C HIS A 176 -13.67 15.85 -10.42
N PRO A 177 -12.50 15.64 -9.80
CA PRO A 177 -11.33 15.09 -10.46
C PRO A 177 -11.58 13.68 -11.02
N ARG A 178 -11.09 13.42 -12.23
CA ARG A 178 -11.01 12.09 -12.82
C ARG A 178 -9.56 11.65 -12.93
N CYS A 179 -9.32 10.34 -12.88
CA CYS A 179 -7.97 9.79 -12.99
C CYS A 179 -7.43 9.77 -14.44
N CYS A 180 -8.32 9.79 -15.43
CA CYS A 180 -7.95 9.74 -16.86
C CYS A 180 -9.14 10.12 -17.75
N GLN A 181 -8.85 10.33 -19.03
CA GLN A 181 -9.87 10.60 -20.07
C GLN A 181 -10.89 9.46 -20.24
N ASN A 182 -10.51 8.21 -20.00
CA ASN A 182 -11.46 7.09 -19.99
C ASN A 182 -12.54 7.30 -18.92
N CYS A 183 -12.18 7.79 -17.73
CA CYS A 183 -13.16 8.08 -16.69
C CYS A 183 -14.08 9.25 -17.05
N HIS A 184 -13.58 10.28 -17.74
CA HIS A 184 -14.44 11.34 -18.27
C HIS A 184 -15.49 10.78 -19.24
N LYS A 185 -15.07 9.91 -20.17
CA LYS A 185 -15.98 9.29 -21.16
C LYS A 185 -16.98 8.32 -20.51
N LEU A 186 -16.56 7.56 -19.50
CA LEU A 186 -17.43 6.60 -18.80
C LEU A 186 -18.64 7.28 -18.17
N ASP A 187 -18.48 8.47 -17.60
CA ASP A 187 -19.59 9.20 -16.99
C ASP A 187 -20.59 9.73 -18.01
N VAL A 188 -20.13 10.10 -19.20
CA VAL A 188 -20.99 10.51 -20.34
C VAL A 188 -21.78 9.32 -20.88
N SER A 189 -21.23 8.10 -20.82
CA SER A 189 -21.92 6.88 -21.27
C SER A 189 -22.88 6.28 -20.23
N ALA A 190 -22.65 6.52 -18.93
CA ALA A 190 -23.45 5.99 -17.84
C ALA A 190 -24.81 6.68 -17.65
N SER A 191 -25.11 7.73 -18.41
CA SER A 191 -26.43 8.36 -18.51
C SER A 191 -27.40 7.56 -19.42
N ILE A 192 -26.96 6.47 -20.04
CA ILE A 192 -27.81 5.56 -20.81
C ILE A 192 -28.08 4.29 -19.95
N PRO A 193 -29.35 3.97 -19.64
CA PRO A 193 -29.66 2.81 -18.81
C PRO A 193 -29.37 1.51 -19.58
N SER A 194 -28.31 0.79 -19.21
CA SER A 194 -28.04 -0.55 -19.73
C SER A 194 -28.76 -1.62 -18.90
N ALA A 195 -29.70 -2.33 -19.51
CA ALA A 195 -30.31 -3.52 -18.94
C ALA A 195 -29.30 -4.68 -18.93
N GLY A 196 -28.64 -4.93 -17.78
CA GLY A 196 -27.82 -6.12 -17.58
C GLY A 196 -26.78 -6.02 -16.47
N LYS A 197 -26.44 -7.17 -15.85
CA LYS A 197 -25.31 -7.33 -14.91
C LYS A 197 -23.97 -7.35 -15.66
N ALA A 198 -23.60 -6.25 -16.30
CA ALA A 198 -22.27 -6.11 -16.89
C ALA A 198 -21.22 -5.89 -15.77
N SER A 199 -20.02 -6.48 -15.93
CA SER A 199 -18.89 -6.19 -15.05
C SER A 199 -18.53 -4.71 -15.13
N ARG A 200 -18.37 -4.05 -13.98
CA ARG A 200 -18.05 -2.61 -13.94
C ARG A 200 -16.81 -2.31 -14.79
N PRO A 201 -16.84 -1.26 -15.63
CA PRO A 201 -15.72 -0.92 -16.49
C PRO A 201 -14.50 -0.49 -15.65
N ILE A 202 -13.34 -1.05 -15.98
CA ILE A 202 -12.05 -0.70 -15.40
C ILE A 202 -11.43 0.42 -16.23
N CYS A 203 -11.08 1.54 -15.60
CA CYS A 203 -10.43 2.66 -16.30
C CYS A 203 -8.99 2.32 -16.71
N GLU A 204 -8.43 3.10 -17.62
CA GLU A 204 -7.07 2.90 -18.14
C GLU A 204 -6.00 2.89 -17.04
N CYS A 205 -6.06 3.83 -16.09
CA CYS A 205 -5.09 3.87 -14.98
C CYS A 205 -5.07 2.59 -14.15
N GLU A 206 -6.25 2.02 -13.89
CA GLU A 206 -6.35 0.78 -13.12
C GLU A 206 -5.87 -0.42 -13.95
N ARG A 207 -6.11 -0.42 -15.27
CA ARG A 207 -5.52 -1.44 -16.17
C ARG A 207 -4.00 -1.35 -16.19
N GLN A 208 -3.44 -0.15 -16.32
CA GLN A 208 -2.00 0.08 -16.32
C GLN A 208 -1.37 -0.36 -14.99
N ARG A 209 -1.97 -0.01 -13.85
CA ARG A 209 -1.50 -0.46 -12.53
C ARG A 209 -1.52 -1.98 -12.41
N GLU A 210 -2.60 -2.63 -12.85
CA GLU A 210 -2.69 -4.09 -12.83
C GLU A 210 -1.67 -4.73 -13.79
N ALA A 211 -1.42 -4.14 -14.95
CA ALA A 211 -0.37 -4.59 -15.86
C ALA A 211 1.03 -4.44 -15.26
N LEU A 212 1.33 -3.34 -14.54
CA LEU A 212 2.59 -3.17 -13.81
C LEU A 212 2.76 -4.23 -12.70
N LEU A 213 1.67 -4.55 -12.01
CA LEU A 213 1.68 -5.49 -10.88
C LEU A 213 1.67 -6.96 -11.32
N TRP A 214 1.19 -7.30 -12.51
CA TRP A 214 0.98 -8.70 -12.91
C TRP A 214 1.46 -9.04 -14.31
N GLY A 215 1.92 -8.08 -15.11
CA GLY A 215 2.13 -8.28 -16.54
C GLY A 215 0.82 -8.62 -17.27
N SER A 216 0.93 -9.35 -18.38
CA SER A 216 -0.23 -9.84 -19.16
C SER A 216 -1.05 -10.93 -18.47
N ASP A 217 -0.57 -11.51 -17.36
CA ASP A 217 -1.09 -12.77 -16.81
C ASP A 217 -2.44 -12.63 -16.09
N ARG A 218 -2.75 -11.45 -15.50
CA ARG A 218 -3.98 -11.32 -14.71
C ARG A 218 -5.26 -11.24 -15.52
N LEU A 219 -5.19 -10.84 -16.78
CA LEU A 219 -6.38 -10.68 -17.64
C LEU A 219 -7.06 -12.01 -17.98
N LYS A 220 -6.40 -13.16 -17.70
CA LYS A 220 -6.96 -14.51 -17.92
C LYS A 220 -7.52 -15.18 -16.66
N GLY A 221 -7.52 -14.52 -15.50
CA GLY A 221 -8.06 -15.08 -14.26
C GLY A 221 -9.59 -14.98 -14.18
N LYS A 222 -10.34 -15.89 -14.81
CA LYS A 222 -11.72 -16.16 -14.37
C LYS A 222 -11.66 -16.44 -12.87
N LYS A 223 -12.48 -15.75 -12.08
CA LYS A 223 -12.72 -16.12 -10.66
C LYS A 223 -13.07 -17.61 -10.65
N GLN A 224 -12.15 -18.47 -10.21
CA GLN A 224 -12.56 -19.79 -9.75
C GLN A 224 -13.44 -19.54 -8.53
N LYS A 225 -14.75 -19.66 -8.71
CA LYS A 225 -15.66 -19.93 -7.60
C LYS A 225 -15.10 -21.17 -6.93
N GLN A 226 -14.57 -21.04 -5.72
CA GLN A 226 -14.44 -22.20 -4.84
C GLN A 226 -15.83 -22.81 -4.71
N SER A 227 -16.01 -23.97 -5.32
CA SER A 227 -17.19 -24.81 -5.10
C SER A 227 -17.25 -25.13 -3.62
N LYS A 228 -18.40 -24.85 -2.99
CA LYS A 228 -18.75 -25.44 -1.69
C LYS A 228 -18.54 -26.95 -1.81
N ARG A 229 -17.61 -27.50 -1.03
CA ARG A 229 -17.65 -28.92 -0.69
C ARG A 229 -18.75 -29.07 0.36
N GLU A 230 -19.83 -29.72 -0.03
CA GLU A 230 -20.72 -30.36 0.92
C GLU A 230 -19.92 -31.43 1.66
N SER A 231 -19.91 -31.36 2.98
CA SER A 231 -19.51 -32.45 3.85
C SER A 231 -20.62 -32.62 4.87
N ALA A 232 -21.47 -33.61 4.63
CA ALA A 232 -22.32 -34.23 5.63
C ALA A 232 -21.43 -34.97 6.63
N GLY A 233 -21.81 -34.93 7.91
CA GLY A 233 -21.14 -35.62 9.01
C GLY A 233 -20.84 -34.67 10.15
N GLY A 234 -21.76 -34.61 11.12
CA GLY A 234 -21.63 -33.76 12.30
C GLY A 234 -20.47 -34.17 13.21
N ILE A 235 -19.99 -33.18 13.97
CA ILE A 235 -19.51 -33.28 15.36
C ILE A 235 -19.76 -31.89 15.96
N GLU A 236 -20.42 -31.88 17.11
CA GLU A 236 -20.80 -30.72 17.91
C GLU A 236 -19.56 -30.09 18.56
N ILE A 237 -19.33 -28.80 18.34
CA ILE A 237 -18.18 -28.07 18.88
C ILE A 237 -18.53 -27.58 20.29
N GLN A 238 -17.94 -28.18 21.32
CA GLN A 238 -17.85 -27.53 22.63
C GLN A 238 -16.72 -26.50 22.63
N VAL A 239 -17.11 -25.24 22.66
CA VAL A 239 -16.23 -24.09 22.91
C VAL A 239 -16.01 -24.00 24.43
N LYS A 240 -14.74 -23.93 24.88
CA LYS A 240 -14.41 -23.44 26.22
C LYS A 240 -13.37 -22.33 26.11
N VAL A 241 -13.70 -21.20 26.75
CA VAL A 241 -12.98 -19.93 26.74
C VAL A 241 -11.88 -19.91 27.82
N ILE A 242 -10.73 -19.36 27.39
CA ILE A 242 -9.56 -18.71 28.05
C ILE A 242 -9.46 -18.69 29.59
N GLY A 243 -8.27 -19.04 30.08
CA GLY A 243 -7.68 -18.59 31.34
C GLY A 243 -6.27 -19.19 31.55
N ASP A 244 -5.24 -18.34 31.49
CA ASP A 244 -3.85 -18.59 31.95
C ASP A 244 -3.82 -18.96 33.45
N PRO A 245 -2.72 -19.52 34.02
CA PRO A 245 -1.31 -19.22 33.72
C PRO A 245 -0.41 -20.39 33.28
#